data_AF-A0A9D8TK68-F1
#
_entry.id   AF-A0A9D8TK68-F1
#
_cell.length_a   1.000
_cell.length_b   1.000
_cell.length_c   1.000
_cell.angle_alpha   90.00
_cell.angle_beta   90.00
_cell.angle_gamma   90.00
#
_symmetry.space_group_name_H-M   'P 1'
#
loop_
_entity.id
_entity.type
_entity.pdbx_description
1 polymer ?
#
loop_
_entity_poly.entity_id
_entity_poly.type
_entity_poly.pdbx_seq_one_letter_code
_entity_poly.pdbx_strand_id
1 'polypeptide(L)'
;MTEALRAFYAPNGSADRDISMDLDVLRRRSRQLFQNNTFSRAMISSFTTNVVGTGIKARPTLKQWEILGLTQEEAEKWNRKAQDLFELWAGSKKCDAERKNDFAQLQDLALKTALLGGDCFALGCYNKNLDPFGLNIKLLEGERCQNPLGALDSDALTEGVEVDRNGAPRAYNFTTKPVWSIDEYTDYID
;
A
#
# COMPACT_ATOMS: atom_id res chain seq x y z
N MET A 1 1.38 -25.85 34.06
CA MET A 1 1.75 -24.57 33.40
C MET A 1 2.93 -24.86 32.51
N THR A 2 2.78 -24.69 31.20
CA THR A 2 3.88 -24.88 30.22
C THR A 2 5.01 -23.89 30.48
N GLU A 3 6.24 -24.27 30.12
CA GLU A 3 7.46 -23.47 30.33
C GLU A 3 7.33 -22.03 29.77
N ALA A 4 6.56 -21.88 28.68
CA ALA A 4 6.22 -20.60 28.05
C ALA A 4 5.44 -19.63 28.96
N LEU A 5 4.60 -20.12 29.88
CA LEU A 5 3.84 -19.27 30.81
C LEU A 5 4.69 -18.80 32.01
N ARG A 6 5.84 -19.46 32.26
CA ARG A 6 6.73 -19.13 33.38
C ARG A 6 7.61 -17.90 33.11
N ALA A 7 7.83 -17.58 31.84
CA ALA A 7 8.60 -16.42 31.38
C ALA A 7 7.70 -15.28 30.82
N PHE A 8 6.39 -15.34 31.07
CA PHE A 8 5.46 -14.32 30.59
C PHE A 8 5.72 -12.99 31.33
N TYR A 9 6.27 -12.01 30.59
CA TYR A 9 6.54 -10.65 31.07
C TYR A 9 5.73 -9.68 30.19
N ALA A 10 4.75 -9.00 30.81
CA ALA A 10 3.90 -8.01 30.16
C ALA A 10 4.18 -6.63 30.79
N PRO A 11 5.21 -5.90 30.32
CA PRO A 11 5.46 -4.55 30.79
C PRO A 11 4.33 -3.61 30.35
N ASN A 12 4.10 -2.52 31.09
CA ASN A 12 3.17 -1.49 30.65
C ASN A 12 3.72 -0.81 29.38
N GLY A 13 2.93 -0.80 28.32
CA GLY A 13 3.23 -0.13 27.05
C GLY A 13 1.98 0.52 26.46
N SER A 14 2.18 1.45 25.51
CA SER A 14 1.11 1.85 24.59
C SER A 14 0.93 0.75 23.54
N ALA A 15 -0.27 0.66 22.96
CA ALA A 15 -0.54 -0.30 21.89
C ALA A 15 0.49 -0.21 20.75
N ASP A 16 0.89 1.01 20.39
CA ASP A 16 1.89 1.25 19.35
C ASP A 16 3.26 0.69 19.73
N ARG A 17 3.69 0.88 20.98
CA ARG A 17 4.98 0.38 21.47
C ARG A 17 5.02 -1.14 21.52
N ASP A 18 3.93 -1.75 22.00
CA ASP A 18 3.84 -3.21 22.12
C ASP A 18 3.88 -3.88 20.73
N ILE A 19 3.24 -3.27 19.73
CA ILE A 19 3.25 -3.78 18.35
C ILE A 19 4.61 -3.54 17.69
N SER A 20 5.17 -2.32 17.80
CA SER A 20 6.45 -1.94 17.16
C SER A 20 7.58 -2.92 17.52
N MET A 21 7.69 -3.32 18.79
CA MET A 21 8.74 -4.23 19.26
C MET A 21 8.73 -5.59 18.58
N ASP A 22 7.55 -6.12 18.25
CA ASP A 22 7.38 -7.44 17.65
C ASP A 22 7.16 -7.41 16.13
N LEU A 23 6.94 -6.22 15.54
CA LEU A 23 6.47 -6.06 14.17
C LEU A 23 7.40 -6.70 13.12
N ASP A 24 8.71 -6.50 13.22
CA ASP A 24 9.70 -7.09 12.29
C ASP A 24 9.67 -8.63 12.35
N VAL A 25 9.59 -9.20 13.57
CA VAL A 25 9.52 -10.65 13.76
C VAL A 25 8.20 -11.22 13.22
N LEU A 26 7.08 -10.53 13.45
CA LEU A 26 5.77 -10.92 12.96
C LEU A 26 5.72 -10.92 11.43
N ARG A 27 6.21 -9.85 10.78
CA ARG A 27 6.28 -9.74 9.32
C ARG A 27 7.13 -10.85 8.70
N ARG A 28 8.31 -11.11 9.25
CA ARG A 28 9.20 -12.20 8.79
C ARG A 28 8.54 -13.58 8.92
N ARG A 29 7.91 -13.86 10.06
CA ARG A 29 7.19 -15.12 10.30
C ARG A 29 6.00 -15.27 9.35
N SER A 30 5.24 -14.21 9.12
CA SER A 30 4.12 -14.19 8.18
C SER A 30 4.56 -14.57 6.76
N ARG A 31 5.61 -13.92 6.25
CA ARG A 31 6.18 -14.24 4.92
C ARG A 31 6.76 -15.66 4.86
N GLN A 32 7.44 -16.10 5.91
CA GLN A 32 7.99 -17.46 5.98
C GLN A 32 6.87 -18.51 5.95
N LEU A 33 5.77 -18.29 6.67
CA LEU A 33 4.61 -19.19 6.65
C LEU A 33 3.97 -19.21 5.26
N PHE A 34 3.80 -18.07 4.61
CA PHE A 34 3.26 -18.01 3.25
C PHE A 34 4.13 -18.78 2.22
N GLN A 35 5.46 -18.75 2.37
CA GLN A 35 6.39 -19.45 1.49
C GLN A 35 6.46 -20.95 1.75
N ASN A 36 6.36 -21.39 3.01
CA ASN A 36 6.65 -22.77 3.39
C ASN A 36 5.40 -23.61 3.74
N ASN A 37 4.25 -22.97 3.97
CA ASN A 37 3.03 -23.63 4.40
C ASN A 37 1.91 -23.45 3.37
N THR A 38 1.44 -24.56 2.80
CA THR A 38 0.40 -24.58 1.76
C THR A 38 -0.94 -24.06 2.26
N PHE A 39 -1.28 -24.30 3.53
CA PHE A 39 -2.51 -23.80 4.13
C PHE A 39 -2.49 -22.26 4.26
N SER A 40 -1.38 -21.69 4.72
CA SER A 40 -1.17 -20.24 4.82
C SER A 40 -1.24 -19.58 3.44
N ARG A 41 -0.60 -20.19 2.43
CA ARG A 41 -0.71 -19.74 1.04
C ARG A 41 -2.14 -19.79 0.52
N ALA A 42 -2.85 -20.89 0.76
CA ALA A 42 -4.23 -21.04 0.33
C ALA A 42 -5.13 -19.96 0.95
N MET A 43 -4.99 -19.67 2.25
CA MET A 43 -5.75 -18.60 2.91
C MET A 43 -5.54 -17.24 2.24
N ILE A 44 -4.29 -16.82 2.05
CA ILE A 44 -3.97 -15.53 1.41
C ILE A 44 -4.52 -15.47 -0.01
N SER A 45 -4.32 -16.53 -0.81
CA SER A 45 -4.86 -16.61 -2.17
C SER A 45 -6.38 -16.59 -2.20
N SER A 46 -7.06 -17.20 -1.22
CA SER A 46 -8.52 -17.14 -1.10
C SER A 46 -9.01 -15.73 -0.80
N PHE A 47 -8.34 -14.98 0.09
CA PHE A 47 -8.68 -13.59 0.32
C PHE A 47 -8.53 -12.77 -0.95
N THR A 48 -7.42 -12.90 -1.67
CA THR A 48 -7.18 -12.04 -2.83
C THR A 48 -8.09 -12.38 -3.99
N THR A 49 -8.38 -13.66 -4.21
CA THR A 49 -9.36 -14.11 -5.21
C THR A 49 -10.78 -13.59 -4.90
N ASN A 50 -11.19 -13.60 -3.62
CA ASN A 50 -12.54 -13.17 -3.25
C ASN A 50 -12.70 -11.64 -3.18
N VAL A 51 -11.68 -10.92 -2.72
CA VAL A 51 -11.72 -9.46 -2.55
C VAL A 51 -11.44 -8.75 -3.87
N VAL A 52 -10.39 -9.14 -4.58
CA VAL A 52 -9.98 -8.50 -5.83
C VAL A 52 -10.68 -9.14 -7.02
N GLY A 53 -10.67 -10.47 -7.09
CA GLY A 53 -11.29 -11.23 -8.18
C GLY A 53 -10.77 -10.81 -9.55
N THR A 54 -11.62 -10.18 -10.35
CA THR A 54 -11.26 -9.67 -11.70
C THR A 54 -10.80 -8.21 -11.69
N GLY A 55 -10.61 -7.63 -10.51
CA GLY A 55 -10.26 -6.23 -10.31
C GLY A 55 -11.47 -5.36 -9.97
N ILE A 56 -11.29 -4.48 -8.99
CA ILE A 56 -12.22 -3.41 -8.62
C ILE A 56 -12.21 -2.38 -9.75
N LYS A 57 -13.39 -2.10 -10.31
CA LYS A 57 -13.59 -1.19 -11.44
C LYS A 57 -14.13 0.14 -10.96
N ALA A 58 -13.65 1.24 -11.54
CA ALA A 58 -14.22 2.55 -11.31
C ALA A 58 -15.60 2.67 -11.95
N ARG A 59 -16.53 3.34 -11.27
CA ARG A 59 -17.81 3.79 -11.83
C ARG A 59 -17.93 5.30 -11.63
N PRO A 60 -17.38 6.12 -12.55
CA PRO A 60 -17.45 7.57 -12.45
C PRO A 60 -18.90 8.05 -12.41
N THR A 61 -19.22 8.96 -11.50
CA THR A 61 -20.56 9.58 -11.43
C THR A 61 -20.44 11.02 -10.97
N LEU A 62 -20.54 11.94 -11.93
CA LEU A 62 -20.56 13.37 -11.69
C LEU A 62 -21.94 13.79 -11.13
N LYS A 63 -22.07 13.88 -9.80
CA LYS A 63 -23.35 14.23 -9.14
C LYS A 63 -23.62 15.73 -9.11
N GLN A 64 -22.60 16.56 -8.97
CA GLN A 64 -22.71 18.02 -8.82
C GLN A 64 -22.57 18.76 -10.16
N TRP A 65 -23.22 18.26 -11.22
CA TRP A 65 -23.11 18.85 -12.57
C TRP A 65 -23.72 20.26 -12.66
N GLU A 66 -24.77 20.54 -11.88
CA GLU A 66 -25.41 21.86 -11.81
C GLU A 66 -24.44 22.95 -11.30
N ILE A 67 -23.64 22.62 -10.28
CA ILE A 67 -22.65 23.54 -9.70
C ILE A 67 -21.51 23.82 -10.70
N LEU A 68 -21.20 22.84 -11.54
CA LEU A 68 -20.21 22.97 -12.60
C LEU A 68 -20.75 23.69 -13.84
N GLY A 69 -22.03 24.12 -13.82
CA GLY A 69 -22.69 24.78 -14.95
C GLY A 69 -22.87 23.87 -16.16
N LEU A 70 -22.82 22.55 -15.96
CA LEU A 70 -22.99 21.56 -17.02
C LEU A 70 -24.47 21.21 -17.17
N THR A 71 -24.82 20.65 -18.30
CA THR A 71 -26.10 19.95 -18.48
C THR A 71 -25.97 18.50 -18.02
N GLN A 72 -27.11 17.84 -17.76
CA GLN A 72 -27.13 16.41 -17.45
C GLN A 72 -26.49 15.57 -18.57
N GLU A 73 -26.76 15.91 -19.83
CA GLU A 73 -26.19 15.20 -20.99
C GLU A 73 -24.66 15.33 -21.05
N GLU A 74 -24.13 16.52 -20.78
CA GLU A 74 -22.67 16.73 -20.70
C GLU A 74 -22.04 15.94 -19.56
N ALA A 75 -22.71 15.86 -18.40
CA ALA A 75 -22.26 15.06 -17.27
C ALA A 75 -22.23 13.56 -17.60
N GLU A 76 -23.25 13.04 -18.28
CA GLU A 76 -23.30 11.65 -18.75
C GLU A 76 -22.19 11.34 -19.77
N LYS A 77 -21.98 12.26 -20.73
CA LYS A 77 -20.89 12.14 -21.71
C LYS A 77 -19.52 12.15 -21.03
N TRP A 78 -19.34 13.00 -20.01
CA TRP A 78 -18.11 13.04 -19.21
C TRP A 78 -17.88 11.73 -18.46
N ASN A 79 -18.92 11.20 -17.79
CA ASN A 79 -18.82 9.94 -17.04
C ASN A 79 -18.39 8.79 -17.94
N ARG A 80 -18.99 8.67 -19.14
CA ARG A 80 -18.61 7.65 -20.13
C ARG A 80 -17.16 7.80 -20.56
N LYS A 81 -16.75 9.02 -20.92
CA LYS A 81 -15.35 9.30 -21.31
C LYS A 81 -14.36 8.97 -20.19
N ALA A 82 -14.68 9.34 -18.95
CA ALA A 82 -13.84 9.05 -17.79
C ALA A 82 -13.73 7.53 -17.55
N GLN A 83 -14.83 6.81 -17.72
CA GLN A 83 -14.84 5.35 -17.60
C GLN A 83 -13.96 4.69 -18.67
N ASP A 84 -14.13 5.06 -19.94
CA ASP A 84 -13.36 4.49 -21.05
C ASP A 84 -11.85 4.76 -20.87
N LEU A 85 -11.48 5.98 -20.45
CA LEU A 85 -10.08 6.35 -20.18
C LEU A 85 -9.51 5.57 -19.00
N PHE A 86 -10.29 5.39 -17.93
CA PHE A 86 -9.87 4.61 -16.78
C PHE A 86 -9.68 3.14 -17.15
N GLU A 87 -10.59 2.54 -17.91
CA GLU A 87 -10.48 1.14 -18.34
C GLU A 87 -9.26 0.92 -19.24
N LEU A 88 -8.98 1.86 -20.14
CA LEU A 88 -7.78 1.82 -20.98
C LEU A 88 -6.49 1.95 -20.16
N TRP A 89 -6.46 2.84 -19.17
CA TRP A 89 -5.34 2.98 -18.25
C TRP A 89 -5.16 1.73 -17.38
N ALA A 90 -6.24 1.24 -16.80
CA ALA A 90 -6.27 0.11 -15.87
C ALA A 90 -5.90 -1.21 -16.52
N GLY A 91 -6.30 -1.43 -17.78
CA GLY A 91 -5.91 -2.61 -18.56
C GLY A 91 -4.48 -2.54 -19.11
N SER A 92 -3.79 -1.42 -18.95
CA SER A 92 -2.42 -1.24 -19.43
C SER A 92 -1.41 -1.41 -18.30
N LYS A 93 -0.25 -1.99 -18.61
CA LYS A 93 0.91 -1.95 -17.70
C LYS A 93 1.46 -0.55 -17.46
N LYS A 94 0.96 0.47 -18.17
CA LYS A 94 1.29 1.89 -17.94
C LYS A 94 0.81 2.41 -16.58
N CYS A 95 -0.16 1.74 -15.95
CA CYS A 95 -0.63 2.11 -14.61
C CYS A 95 0.37 1.78 -13.49
N ASP A 96 1.30 0.86 -13.72
CA ASP A 96 2.36 0.47 -12.78
C ASP A 96 3.64 1.25 -13.07
N ALA A 97 4.23 1.88 -12.06
CA ALA A 97 5.52 2.57 -12.19
C ALA A 97 6.64 1.61 -12.65
N GLU A 98 6.57 0.34 -12.24
CA GLU A 98 7.53 -0.72 -12.62
C GLU A 98 7.18 -1.41 -13.93
N ARG A 99 6.01 -1.11 -14.51
CA ARG A 99 5.53 -1.66 -15.79
C ARG A 99 5.38 -3.17 -15.82
N LYS A 100 5.17 -3.80 -14.67
CA LYS A 100 5.02 -5.26 -14.55
C LYS A 100 3.56 -5.69 -14.58
N ASN A 101 2.72 -4.92 -13.91
CA ASN A 101 1.33 -5.28 -13.59
C ASN A 101 0.32 -4.36 -14.29
N ASP A 102 -0.85 -4.91 -14.61
CA ASP A 102 -2.07 -4.11 -14.84
C ASP A 102 -2.71 -3.70 -13.50
N PHE A 103 -3.80 -2.93 -13.54
CA PHE A 103 -4.39 -2.37 -12.32
C PHE A 103 -5.06 -3.43 -11.43
N ALA A 104 -5.63 -4.50 -12.02
CA ALA A 104 -6.21 -5.58 -11.23
C ALA A 104 -5.10 -6.39 -10.52
N GLN A 105 -3.99 -6.62 -11.22
CA GLN A 105 -2.80 -7.25 -10.65
C GLN A 105 -2.16 -6.38 -9.57
N LEU A 106 -2.14 -5.04 -9.72
CA LEU A 106 -1.70 -4.13 -8.67
C LEU A 106 -2.58 -4.20 -7.43
N GLN A 107 -3.90 -4.34 -7.58
CA GLN A 107 -4.80 -4.52 -6.44
C GLN A 107 -4.55 -5.84 -5.70
N ASP A 108 -4.34 -6.94 -6.43
CA ASP A 108 -3.98 -8.24 -5.86
C ASP A 108 -2.64 -8.17 -5.11
N LEU A 109 -1.64 -7.51 -5.71
CA LEU A 109 -0.35 -7.29 -5.08
C LEU A 109 -0.45 -6.42 -3.82
N ALA A 110 -1.18 -5.30 -3.89
CA ALA A 110 -1.37 -4.41 -2.75
C ALA A 110 -2.03 -5.13 -1.57
N LEU A 111 -3.09 -5.91 -1.84
CA LEU A 111 -3.77 -6.69 -0.81
C LEU A 111 -2.86 -7.79 -0.22
N LYS A 112 -2.09 -8.51 -1.06
CA LYS A 112 -1.12 -9.50 -0.57
C LYS A 112 -0.07 -8.86 0.32
N THR A 113 0.48 -7.72 -0.09
CA THR A 113 1.49 -6.99 0.68
C THR A 113 0.91 -6.55 2.03
N ALA A 114 -0.31 -6.03 2.06
CA ALA A 114 -0.99 -5.66 3.30
C ALA A 114 -1.28 -6.88 4.19
N LEU A 115 -1.74 -8.01 3.64
CA LEU A 115 -2.00 -9.22 4.45
C LEU A 115 -0.73 -9.86 5.02
N LEU A 116 0.38 -9.81 4.28
CA LEU A 116 1.64 -10.40 4.70
C LEU A 116 2.45 -9.48 5.61
N GLY A 117 2.46 -8.18 5.29
CA GLY A 117 3.29 -7.17 5.93
C GLY A 117 2.53 -6.23 6.89
N GLY A 118 1.21 -6.34 7.00
CA GLY A 118 0.35 -5.41 7.76
C GLY A 118 -0.07 -4.19 6.93
N ASP A 119 0.84 -3.65 6.13
CA ASP A 119 0.63 -2.38 5.41
C ASP A 119 1.13 -2.45 3.96
N CYS A 120 0.51 -1.64 3.09
CA CYS A 120 0.99 -1.38 1.74
C CYS A 120 0.70 0.09 1.39
N PHE A 121 1.74 0.81 0.96
CA PHE A 121 1.61 2.19 0.51
C PHE A 121 1.53 2.23 -1.01
N ALA A 122 0.67 3.09 -1.55
CA ALA A 122 0.54 3.33 -2.98
C ALA A 122 0.90 4.78 -3.30
N LEU A 123 2.05 4.99 -3.91
CA LEU A 123 2.51 6.31 -4.34
C LEU A 123 1.96 6.62 -5.73
N GLY A 124 1.26 7.74 -5.87
CA GLY A 124 0.86 8.27 -7.17
C GLY A 124 2.02 9.02 -7.82
N CYS A 125 2.51 8.50 -8.94
CA CYS A 125 3.62 9.07 -9.69
C CYS A 125 3.13 9.58 -11.04
N TYR A 126 3.88 10.52 -11.64
CA TYR A 126 3.58 11.03 -12.97
C TYR A 126 4.82 10.96 -13.87
N ASN A 127 4.70 10.27 -14.99
CA ASN A 127 5.76 10.16 -15.99
C ASN A 127 5.22 10.55 -17.37
N LYS A 128 5.61 11.74 -17.84
CA LYS A 128 5.24 12.31 -19.14
C LYS A 128 5.53 11.39 -20.34
N ASN A 129 6.48 10.47 -20.23
CA ASN A 129 6.79 9.53 -21.31
C ASN A 129 5.74 8.41 -21.43
N LEU A 130 4.79 8.32 -20.50
CA LEU A 130 3.73 7.32 -20.47
C LEU A 130 2.39 7.84 -21.00
N ASP A 131 2.45 8.78 -21.94
CA ASP A 131 1.28 9.30 -22.63
C ASP A 131 0.37 8.18 -23.19
N PRO A 132 -0.95 8.39 -23.21
CA PRO A 132 -1.64 9.66 -22.93
C PRO A 132 -1.95 9.93 -21.45
N PHE A 133 -1.60 9.04 -20.52
CA PHE A 133 -2.05 9.14 -19.13
C PHE A 133 -1.03 9.78 -18.20
N GLY A 134 0.24 9.39 -18.31
CA GLY A 134 1.34 9.83 -17.45
C GLY A 134 1.25 9.34 -15.99
N LEU A 135 0.05 9.34 -15.39
CA LEU A 135 -0.26 8.84 -14.06
C LEU A 135 0.06 7.34 -13.96
N ASN A 136 0.80 6.97 -12.92
CA ASN A 136 1.11 5.59 -12.59
C ASN A 136 1.24 5.43 -11.07
N ILE A 137 1.23 4.19 -10.58
CA ILE A 137 1.24 3.84 -9.17
C ILE A 137 2.49 3.03 -8.88
N LYS A 138 3.19 3.39 -7.80
CA LYS A 138 4.26 2.58 -7.23
C LYS A 138 3.84 2.06 -5.87
N LEU A 139 3.85 0.74 -5.72
CA LEU A 139 3.59 0.12 -4.42
C LEU A 139 4.89 0.09 -3.61
N LEU A 140 4.81 0.52 -2.35
CA LEU A 140 5.89 0.46 -1.38
C LEU A 140 5.46 -0.45 -0.23
N GLU A 141 6.36 -1.34 0.19
CA GLU A 141 6.13 -2.20 1.35
C GLU A 141 6.15 -1.37 2.64
N GLY A 142 5.35 -1.78 3.64
CA GLY A 142 5.29 -1.10 4.94
C GLY A 142 6.63 -1.00 5.66
N GLU A 143 7.52 -1.97 5.46
CA GLU A 143 8.88 -1.99 6.04
C GLU A 143 9.79 -0.89 5.52
N ARG A 144 9.40 -0.22 4.42
CA ARG A 144 10.13 0.94 3.92
C ARG A 144 9.82 2.20 4.70
N CYS A 145 8.66 2.27 5.36
CA CYS A 145 8.32 3.35 6.27
C CYS A 145 9.15 3.17 7.55
N GLN A 146 10.15 4.02 7.75
CA GLN A 146 11.08 3.92 8.89
C GLN A 146 11.57 5.30 9.29
N ASN A 147 12.00 5.42 10.54
CA ASN A 147 12.61 6.65 11.03
C ASN A 147 13.89 6.96 10.23
N PRO A 148 14.05 8.20 9.74
CA PRO A 148 15.22 8.59 8.97
C PRO A 148 16.50 8.41 9.79
N LEU A 149 17.55 7.93 9.14
CA LEU A 149 18.88 7.72 9.72
C LEU A 149 18.90 6.82 10.98
N GLY A 150 17.88 5.97 11.16
CA GLY A 150 17.77 5.09 12.32
C GLY A 150 17.47 5.83 13.63
N ALA A 151 16.82 6.99 13.55
CA ALA A 151 16.37 7.72 14.73
C ALA A 151 15.43 6.85 15.59
N LEU A 152 15.55 6.99 16.91
CA LEU A 152 14.66 6.34 17.86
C LEU A 152 13.25 6.96 17.79
N ASP A 153 12.24 6.16 18.11
CA ASP A 153 10.88 6.65 18.22
C ASP A 153 10.74 7.76 19.27
N SER A 154 9.83 8.68 19.01
CA SER A 154 9.48 9.82 19.85
C SER A 154 8.00 10.12 19.73
N ASP A 155 7.47 10.99 20.60
CA ASP A 155 6.05 11.38 20.56
C ASP A 155 5.60 11.98 19.21
N ALA A 156 6.53 12.50 18.40
CA ALA A 156 6.26 13.14 17.12
C ALA A 156 6.64 12.30 15.89
N LEU A 157 7.38 11.20 16.07
CA LEU A 157 7.93 10.37 15.00
C LEU A 157 8.06 8.93 15.50
N THR A 158 7.30 8.02 14.92
CA THR A 158 7.28 6.60 15.26
C THR A 158 7.22 5.76 13.99
N GLU A 159 8.12 4.79 13.81
CA GLU A 159 8.12 3.86 12.66
C GLU A 159 8.02 4.56 11.29
N GLY A 160 8.64 5.74 11.15
CA GLY A 160 8.63 6.57 9.94
C GLY A 160 7.42 7.48 9.78
N VAL A 161 6.43 7.41 10.66
CA VAL A 161 5.24 8.27 10.62
C VAL A 161 5.45 9.49 11.52
N GLU A 162 5.44 10.67 10.92
CA GLU A 162 5.44 11.94 11.65
C GLU A 162 4.02 12.34 12.00
N VAL A 163 3.78 12.73 13.24
CA VAL A 163 2.46 13.18 13.72
C VAL A 163 2.50 14.62 14.23
N ASP A 164 1.38 15.32 14.09
CA ASP A 164 1.19 16.63 14.72
C ASP A 164 0.87 16.51 16.22
N ARG A 165 0.67 17.65 16.89
CA ARG A 165 0.37 17.69 18.34
C ARG A 165 -0.93 16.98 18.73
N ASN A 166 -1.83 16.74 17.77
CA ASN A 166 -3.09 16.05 17.96
C ASN A 166 -3.01 14.57 17.56
N GLY A 167 -1.84 14.09 17.11
CA GLY A 167 -1.65 12.73 16.62
C GLY A 167 -2.04 12.52 15.16
N ALA A 168 -2.34 13.58 14.40
CA ALA A 168 -2.67 13.45 12.98
C ALA A 168 -1.40 13.23 12.14
N PRO A 169 -1.35 12.26 11.21
CA PRO A 169 -0.19 12.05 10.34
C PRO A 169 0.11 13.28 9.48
N ARG A 170 1.35 13.74 9.54
CA ARG A 170 1.87 14.89 8.80
C ARG A 170 2.74 14.47 7.62
N ALA A 171 3.59 13.47 7.81
CA ALA A 171 4.50 12.97 6.80
C ALA A 171 4.83 11.49 7.05
N TYR A 172 5.26 10.82 5.97
CA TYR A 172 5.74 9.44 6.00
C TYR A 172 7.15 9.42 5.43
N ASN A 173 8.09 8.86 6.18
CA ASN A 173 9.49 8.75 5.82
C ASN A 173 9.76 7.37 5.24
N PHE A 174 10.20 7.33 3.98
CA PHE A 174 10.50 6.08 3.29
C PHE A 174 11.99 5.92 3.06
N THR A 175 12.50 4.71 3.32
CA THR A 175 13.85 4.34 2.93
C THR A 175 13.93 4.11 1.41
N THR A 176 14.96 4.68 0.79
CA THR A 176 15.29 4.43 -0.61
C THR A 176 15.73 2.98 -0.82
N LYS A 177 16.33 2.37 0.22
CA LYS A 177 16.81 1.00 0.23
C LYS A 177 16.72 0.40 1.65
N PRO A 178 16.03 -0.74 1.85
CA PRO A 178 16.15 -1.51 3.09
C PRO A 178 17.58 -2.04 3.24
N VAL A 179 18.15 -2.02 4.45
CA VAL A 179 19.55 -2.39 4.72
C VAL A 179 19.92 -3.80 4.22
N TRP A 180 18.93 -4.70 4.14
CA TRP A 180 19.07 -6.10 3.71
C TRP A 180 18.82 -6.34 2.20
N SER A 181 18.45 -5.31 1.43
CA SER A 181 18.22 -5.47 -0.01
C SER A 181 19.55 -5.56 -0.77
N ILE A 182 19.75 -6.64 -1.53
CA ILE A 182 20.93 -6.83 -2.40
C ILE A 182 20.75 -6.07 -3.71
N ASP A 183 19.51 -5.80 -4.11
CA ASP A 183 19.19 -5.18 -5.39
C ASP A 183 19.50 -3.68 -5.39
N GLU A 184 19.99 -3.18 -6.52
CA GLU A 184 20.11 -1.75 -6.81
C GLU A 184 18.73 -1.16 -7.13
N TYR A 185 17.88 -1.02 -6.10
CA TYR A 185 16.65 -0.22 -6.23
C TYR A 185 17.04 1.25 -6.40
N THR A 186 16.98 1.76 -7.63
CA THR A 186 17.02 3.20 -7.92
C THR A 186 15.61 3.76 -7.85
N ASP A 187 15.05 3.71 -6.65
CA ASP A 187 13.78 4.35 -6.36
C ASP A 187 14.03 5.83 -6.13
N TYR A 188 14.24 6.58 -7.21
CA TYR A 188 14.07 8.02 -7.17
C TYR A 188 12.60 8.28 -6.84
N ILE A 189 12.34 8.63 -5.59
CA ILE A 189 11.14 9.37 -5.21
C ILE A 189 11.51 10.82 -5.55
N ASP A 190 11.26 11.22 -6.80
CA ASP A 190 11.35 12.62 -7.22
C ASP A 190 10.23 13.44 -6.55
#